data_AF-A0A2T2RS56-F1
#
_entry.id   AF-A0A2T2RS56-F1
#
_cell.length_a   1.000
_cell.length_b   1.000
_cell.length_c   1.000
_cell.angle_alpha   90.00
_cell.angle_beta   90.00
_cell.angle_gamma   90.00
#
_symmetry.space_group_name_H-M   'P 1'
#
loop_
_entity.id
_entity.type
_entity.pdbx_description
1 polymer ?
#
loop_
_entity_poly.entity_id
_entity_poly.type
_entity_poly.pdbx_seq_one_letter_code
_entity_poly.pdbx_strand_id
1 'polypeptide(L)'
;YDPKIAVNHYTGQRFDEDKRNKFNPIAMNNIVHNETLALLEHLPSTRRIVFLIWAILVGTRGAPGFVRWLQFLPSQGNLATQKLQASLQGRKQGWQTWQESRFGKNA
;
A
#
# COMPACT_ATOMS: atom_id res chain seq x y z
N TYR A 1 -6.43 -40.08 8.53
CA TYR A 1 -6.02 -38.69 8.79
C TYR A 1 -6.11 -38.49 10.29
N ASP A 2 -4.98 -38.35 10.99
CA ASP A 2 -5.00 -38.17 12.45
C ASP A 2 -5.05 -36.67 12.77
N PRO A 3 -6.17 -36.16 13.32
CA PRO A 3 -6.29 -34.74 13.68
C PRO A 3 -5.34 -34.31 14.80
N LYS A 4 -4.64 -35.25 15.47
CA LYS A 4 -3.67 -34.97 16.54
C LYS A 4 -2.25 -34.70 16.03
N ILE A 5 -1.95 -35.00 14.77
CA ILE A 5 -0.66 -34.61 14.17
C ILE A 5 -0.70 -33.12 13.87
N ALA A 6 -0.17 -32.32 14.79
CA ALA A 6 0.08 -30.90 14.59
C ALA A 6 1.53 -30.71 14.12
N VAL A 7 1.70 -30.28 12.86
CA VAL A 7 3.01 -29.85 12.36
C VAL A 7 3.24 -28.40 12.81
N ASN A 8 4.20 -28.21 13.71
CA ASN A 8 4.63 -26.87 14.12
C ASN A 8 5.31 -26.18 12.93
N HIS A 9 4.60 -25.22 12.32
CA HIS A 9 5.15 -24.39 11.26
C HIS A 9 5.91 -23.21 11.88
N TYR A 10 7.24 -23.30 11.89
CA TYR A 10 8.08 -22.16 12.22
C TYR A 10 8.22 -21.26 11.00
N THR A 11 7.88 -19.98 11.12
CA THR A 11 8.02 -19.04 10.01
C THR A 11 9.51 -18.82 9.72
N GLY A 12 9.93 -19.09 8.48
CA GLY A 12 11.30 -18.80 8.04
C GLY A 12 11.66 -17.31 8.19
N GLN A 13 12.95 -17.08 8.44
CA GLN A 13 13.54 -15.75 8.53
C GLN A 13 13.37 -15.00 7.21
N ARG A 14 12.94 -13.73 7.29
CA ARG A 14 12.97 -12.82 6.15
C ARG A 14 14.33 -12.14 6.08
N PHE A 15 15.07 -12.37 4.98
CA PHE A 15 16.39 -11.80 4.76
C PHE A 15 16.35 -10.41 4.11
N ASP A 16 15.21 -10.00 3.56
CA ASP A 16 14.98 -8.66 3.01
C ASP A 16 14.89 -7.57 4.09
N GLU A 17 14.78 -6.32 3.65
CA GLU A 17 14.65 -5.14 4.51
C GLU A 17 13.30 -5.09 5.24
N ASP A 18 12.27 -5.80 4.75
CA ASP A 18 10.93 -5.87 5.34
C ASP A 18 10.86 -6.93 6.46
N LYS A 19 11.43 -6.58 7.62
CA LYS A 19 11.38 -7.43 8.82
C LYS A 19 9.95 -7.48 9.41
N ARG A 20 9.53 -8.67 9.83
CA ARG A 20 8.25 -8.85 10.54
C ARG A 20 8.21 -7.98 11.80
N ASN A 21 7.04 -7.41 12.08
CA ASN A 21 6.76 -6.56 13.26
C ASN A 21 7.49 -5.22 13.31
N LYS A 22 8.17 -4.80 12.23
CA LYS A 22 8.71 -3.45 12.11
C LYS A 22 8.13 -2.78 10.89
N PHE A 23 7.82 -1.50 11.04
CA PHE A 23 7.40 -0.69 9.91
C PHE A 23 8.59 -0.42 9.00
N ASN A 24 8.44 -0.72 7.71
CA ASN A 24 9.39 -0.36 6.66
C ASN A 24 8.69 0.58 5.65
N PRO A 25 9.13 1.85 5.54
CA PRO A 25 8.50 2.82 4.65
C PRO A 25 8.69 2.50 3.16
N ILE A 26 9.82 1.87 2.78
CA ILE A 26 10.10 1.46 1.40
C ILE A 26 9.17 0.32 1.00
N ALA A 27 9.04 -0.70 1.85
CA ALA A 27 8.13 -1.82 1.60
C ALA A 27 6.68 -1.35 1.47
N MET A 28 6.24 -0.45 2.35
CA MET A 28 4.90 0.14 2.27
C MET A 28 4.69 0.94 0.99
N ASN A 29 5.65 1.80 0.63
CA ASN A 29 5.59 2.54 -0.63
C ASN A 29 5.43 1.57 -1.82
N ASN A 30 6.29 0.55 -1.93
CA ASN A 30 6.25 -0.41 -3.03
C ASN A 30 4.91 -1.16 -3.13
N ILE A 31 4.34 -1.58 -1.99
CA ILE A 31 3.01 -2.22 -1.95
C ILE A 31 1.94 -1.26 -2.48
N VAL A 32 1.94 -0.02 -2.00
CA VAL A 32 0.94 0.99 -2.37
C VAL A 32 1.10 1.41 -3.84
N HIS A 33 2.33 1.49 -4.33
CA HIS A 33 2.65 1.70 -5.74
C HIS A 33 2.01 0.61 -6.61
N ASN A 34 2.31 -0.66 -6.32
CA ASN A 34 1.81 -1.81 -7.08
C ASN A 34 0.28 -1.89 -7.06
N GLU A 35 -0.34 -1.68 -5.89
CA GLU A 35 -1.81 -1.65 -5.77
C GLU A 35 -2.42 -0.55 -6.64
N THR A 36 -1.83 0.66 -6.61
CA THR A 36 -2.32 1.80 -7.39
C THR A 36 -2.21 1.53 -8.88
N LEU A 37 -1.05 1.06 -9.32
CA LEU A 37 -0.82 0.72 -10.73
C LEU A 37 -1.81 -0.35 -11.20
N ALA A 38 -1.93 -1.46 -10.47
CA ALA A 38 -2.84 -2.55 -10.82
C ALA A 38 -4.30 -2.08 -10.91
N LEU A 39 -4.77 -1.26 -9.97
CA LEU A 39 -6.14 -0.74 -9.99
C LEU A 39 -6.36 0.26 -11.12
N LEU A 40 -5.39 1.13 -11.42
CA LEU A 40 -5.52 2.06 -12.55
C LEU A 40 -5.51 1.32 -13.90
N GLU A 41 -4.79 0.22 -14.04
CA GLU A 41 -4.81 -0.60 -15.25
C GLU A 41 -6.18 -1.27 -15.49
N HIS A 42 -6.82 -1.79 -14.44
CA HIS A 42 -8.03 -2.60 -14.57
C HIS A 42 -9.34 -1.82 -14.42
N LEU A 43 -9.35 -0.69 -13.71
CA LEU A 43 -10.57 0.08 -13.50
C LEU A 43 -10.93 0.93 -14.74
N PRO A 44 -12.24 1.09 -15.05
CA PRO A 44 -12.69 2.05 -16.05
C PRO A 44 -12.45 3.49 -15.57
N SER A 45 -12.35 4.44 -16.51
CA SER A 45 -11.90 5.82 -16.26
C SER A 45 -12.61 6.54 -15.10
N THR A 46 -13.93 6.42 -14.99
CA THR A 46 -14.70 7.04 -13.89
C THR A 46 -14.34 6.44 -12.53
N ARG A 47 -14.20 5.11 -12.46
CA ARG A 47 -13.84 4.40 -11.22
C ARG A 47 -12.40 4.67 -10.80
N ARG A 48 -11.48 4.97 -11.73
CA ARG A 48 -10.11 5.40 -11.41
C ARG A 48 -10.12 6.68 -10.57
N ILE A 49 -10.89 7.68 -10.98
CA ILE A 49 -10.99 8.97 -10.28
C ILE A 49 -11.59 8.77 -8.88
N VAL A 50 -12.70 8.03 -8.80
CA VAL A 50 -13.33 7.68 -7.51
C VAL A 50 -12.36 6.96 -6.59
N PHE A 51 -11.61 5.98 -7.13
CA PHE A 51 -10.60 5.26 -6.37
C PHE A 51 -9.50 6.18 -5.85
N LEU A 52 -8.91 7.04 -6.68
CA LEU A 52 -7.83 7.93 -6.27
C LEU A 52 -8.29 8.92 -5.17
N ILE A 53 -9.47 9.50 -5.34
CA ILE A 53 -10.07 10.40 -4.33
C ILE A 53 -10.26 9.64 -3.01
N TRP A 54 -10.90 8.46 -3.07
CA TRP A 54 -11.12 7.64 -1.88
C TRP A 54 -9.82 7.18 -1.23
N ALA A 55 -8.82 6.79 -2.00
CA ALA A 55 -7.54 6.30 -1.50
C ALA A 55 -6.72 7.40 -0.78
N ILE A 56 -6.77 8.64 -1.29
CA ILE A 56 -6.09 9.79 -0.67
C ILE A 56 -6.83 10.27 0.58
N LEU A 57 -8.16 10.38 0.51
CA LEU A 57 -8.97 10.90 1.62
C LEU A 57 -9.13 9.87 2.74
N VAL A 58 -9.48 8.63 2.41
CA VAL A 58 -9.82 7.58 3.38
C VAL A 58 -8.73 6.52 3.42
N GLY A 59 -8.45 5.89 2.28
CA GLY A 59 -7.53 4.76 2.19
C GLY A 59 -7.92 3.56 3.05
N THR A 60 -6.96 2.68 3.29
CA THR A 60 -7.14 1.45 4.07
C THR A 60 -6.39 1.51 5.40
N ARG A 61 -6.50 0.47 6.24
CA ARG A 61 -5.65 0.35 7.43
C ARG A 61 -4.17 0.11 7.08
N GLY A 62 -3.90 -0.59 5.97
CA GLY A 62 -2.55 -0.88 5.49
C GLY A 62 -1.94 0.25 4.66
N ALA A 63 -2.77 1.06 4.00
CA ALA A 63 -2.39 2.20 3.17
C ALA A 63 -3.29 3.40 3.52
N PRO A 64 -3.01 4.11 4.64
CA PRO A 64 -3.90 5.14 5.16
C PRO A 64 -3.97 6.33 4.21
N GLY A 65 -5.20 6.85 4.06
CA GLY A 65 -5.45 8.21 3.62
C GLY A 65 -5.55 9.16 4.81
N PHE A 66 -5.93 10.41 4.54
CA PHE A 66 -5.96 11.49 5.53
C PHE A 66 -6.84 11.17 6.76
N VAL A 67 -8.06 10.66 6.55
CA VAL A 67 -9.00 10.31 7.64
C VAL A 67 -8.43 9.21 8.52
N ARG A 68 -7.83 8.16 7.93
CA ARG A 68 -7.20 7.06 8.68
C ARG A 68 -5.96 7.53 9.43
N TRP A 69 -5.17 8.42 8.85
CA TRP A 69 -4.04 9.05 9.53
C TRP A 69 -4.50 9.81 10.78
N LEU A 70 -5.53 10.66 10.67
CA LEU A 70 -6.10 11.37 11.82
C LEU A 70 -6.56 10.41 12.93
N GLN A 71 -7.21 9.30 12.56
CA GLN A 71 -7.63 8.28 13.53
C GLN A 71 -6.46 7.62 14.25
N PHE A 72 -5.33 7.40 13.57
CA PHE A 72 -4.17 6.73 14.15
C PHE A 72 -3.20 7.69 14.86
N LEU A 73 -3.25 8.98 14.55
CA LEU A 73 -2.35 9.99 15.08
C LEU A 73 -2.26 9.97 16.63
N PRO A 74 -3.36 9.85 17.41
CA PRO A 74 -3.28 9.79 18.87
C PRO A 74 -2.57 8.55 19.41
N SER A 75 -2.67 7.42 18.69
CA SER A 75 -2.14 6.11 19.13
C SER A 75 -0.72 5.82 18.65
N GLN A 76 -0.33 6.37 17.49
CA GLN A 76 0.91 6.00 16.79
C GLN A 76 1.85 7.21 16.57
N GLY A 77 1.37 8.44 16.77
CA GLY A 77 2.19 9.65 16.64
C GLY A 77 2.91 9.74 15.29
N ASN A 78 4.24 9.94 15.34
CA ASN A 78 5.07 10.09 14.14
C ASN A 78 4.99 8.88 13.19
N LEU A 79 4.78 7.67 13.71
CA LEU A 79 4.65 6.47 12.88
C LEU A 79 3.42 6.55 11.95
N ALA A 80 2.32 7.15 12.41
CA ALA A 80 1.14 7.37 11.56
C ALA A 80 1.48 8.32 10.40
N THR A 81 2.24 9.38 10.67
CA THR A 81 2.68 10.35 9.65
C THR A 81 3.61 9.70 8.64
N GLN A 82 4.57 8.88 9.07
CA GLN A 82 5.45 8.13 8.17
C GLN A 82 4.66 7.18 7.26
N LYS A 83 3.63 6.50 7.79
CA LYS A 83 2.73 5.65 7.00
C LYS A 83 1.93 6.46 5.99
N LEU A 84 1.40 7.62 6.37
CA LEU A 84 0.69 8.49 5.43
C LEU A 84 1.62 8.96 4.30
N GLN A 85 2.84 9.41 4.64
CA GLN A 85 3.83 9.84 3.65
C GLN A 85 4.19 8.72 2.68
N ALA A 86 4.52 7.52 3.19
CA ALA A 86 4.83 6.35 2.36
C ALA A 86 3.64 5.96 1.47
N SER A 87 2.41 6.00 2.01
CA SER A 87 1.18 5.76 1.25
C SER A 87 1.02 6.75 0.10
N LEU A 88 1.04 8.05 0.37
CA LEU A 88 0.84 9.09 -0.63
C LEU A 88 1.96 9.10 -1.69
N GLN A 89 3.20 8.82 -1.29
CA GLN A 89 4.32 8.67 -2.21
C GLN A 89 4.12 7.48 -3.15
N GLY A 90 3.73 6.32 -2.61
CA GLY A 90 3.40 5.14 -3.42
C GLY A 90 2.24 5.40 -4.39
N ARG A 91 1.18 6.09 -3.94
CA ARG A 91 0.06 6.50 -4.81
C ARG A 91 0.53 7.40 -5.95
N LYS A 92 1.36 8.41 -5.65
CA LYS A 92 1.92 9.33 -6.66
C LYS A 92 2.78 8.58 -7.67
N GLN A 93 3.68 7.72 -7.21
CA GLN A 93 4.55 6.93 -8.10
C GLN A 93 3.73 5.96 -8.95
N GLY A 94 2.74 5.27 -8.38
CA GLY A 94 1.87 4.35 -9.12
C GLY A 94 1.06 5.06 -10.20
N TRP A 95 0.58 6.28 -9.92
CA TRP A 95 -0.01 7.15 -10.94
C TRP A 95 1.01 7.46 -12.04
N GLN A 96 2.19 7.98 -11.70
CA GLN A 96 3.22 8.36 -12.68
C GLN A 96 3.56 7.20 -13.62
N THR A 97 3.81 6.00 -13.09
CA THR A 97 4.08 4.80 -13.88
C THR A 97 2.88 4.40 -14.75
N TRP A 98 1.64 4.54 -14.27
CA TRP A 98 0.46 4.31 -15.09
C TRP A 98 0.33 5.32 -16.24
N GLN A 99 0.66 6.59 -16.01
CA GLN A 99 0.70 7.60 -17.07
C GLN A 99 1.76 7.26 -18.11
N GLU A 100 2.97 6.94 -17.68
CA GLU A 100 4.06 6.52 -18.57
C GLU A 100 3.68 5.28 -19.37
N SER A 101 3.06 4.27 -18.75
CA SER A 101 2.64 3.04 -19.45
C SER A 101 1.49 3.27 -20.43
N ARG A 102 0.61 4.26 -20.17
CA ARG A 102 -0.56 4.57 -21.00
C ARG A 102 -0.24 5.54 -22.14
N PHE A 103 0.60 6.54 -21.89
CA PHE A 103 0.92 7.60 -22.84
C PHE A 103 2.29 7.43 -23.52
N GLY A 104 3.24 6.76 -22.86
CA GLY A 104 4.55 6.42 -23.44
C GLY A 104 4.50 5.27 -24.45
N LYS A 105 3.41 4.49 -24.52
CA LYS A 105 3.16 3.52 -25.60
C LYS A 105 2.71 4.16 -26.93
N ASN A 106 2.46 5.47 -26.94
CA ASN A 106 2.01 6.23 -28.12
C ASN A 106 3.09 7.18 -28.67
N ALA A 107 4.35 7.05 -28.23
CA ALA A 107 5.50 7.81 -28.71
C ALA A 107 6.39 6.92 -29.59
#